data_AF-W9W4X8-F1
#
_entry.id   AF-W9W4X8-F1
#
_cell.length_a   1.000
_cell.length_b   1.000
_cell.length_c   1.000
_cell.angle_alpha   90.00
_cell.angle_beta   90.00
_cell.angle_gamma   90.00
#
_symmetry.space_group_name_H-M   'P 1'
#
loop_
_entity.id
_entity.type
_entity.pdbx_description
1 polymer ?
#
loop_
_entity_poly.entity_id
_entity_poly.type
_entity_poly.pdbx_seq_one_letter_code
_entity_poly.pdbx_strand_id
1 'polypeptide(L)'
;MVLRSTLSTGGHDRAQLSTSSHSNRLPLHDLPPQTSFRLKQTPARELLCLEWSQPPRNILLIKKDCSNSTTDALVEFNRHVRSTYPNVNTLVEPRVSDELGSDLLGQHFTLPETDQSRRQYHDKVDLVVTFGGDGTILHASSLFATATWVPPVLSFSMGTLGFLSEWKFSEYKRAFREVYMSGAASERHAVIQNDHAANTQAAKDFTGWSSVRGKSMGSARGARVLVRQRLKVGIFDAKGNRLSSNGDGKRDFLHDMYAMNEVILHRGRDPHLAIVDVYVGGRFLTEAVADGMIISTPTGSTAYSLSSGGSIVHPLVSSLLLTPICARSLSFRPLVLPSTTPITLKLSDKNRGREVEVSIDGMRRTEGIGVGTELRVSGEEIQTESGAFTGGIPCIMRTSSAGADGDDGWVGGLNGLLKFNYPFGEEG
;
A
#
# COMPACT_ATOMS: atom_id res chain seq x y z
N MET A 1 -39.36 -55.91 -31.89
CA MET A 1 -38.50 -57.10 -31.66
C MET A 1 -37.10 -56.54 -31.35
N VAL A 2 -36.72 -56.33 -30.08
CA VAL A 2 -36.06 -57.34 -29.20
C VAL A 2 -34.61 -57.54 -29.75
N LEU A 3 -33.47 -57.16 -29.14
CA LEU A 3 -32.99 -57.20 -27.76
C LEU A 3 -31.59 -56.53 -27.61
N ARG A 4 -31.38 -55.90 -26.45
CA ARG A 4 -30.28 -56.03 -25.46
C ARG A 4 -28.81 -55.92 -25.85
N SER A 5 -28.16 -54.99 -25.16
CA SER A 5 -26.79 -55.05 -24.67
C SER A 5 -26.65 -55.96 -23.44
N THR A 6 -25.58 -56.76 -23.38
CA THR A 6 -25.03 -57.38 -22.15
C THR A 6 -23.52 -57.59 -22.28
N LEU A 7 -22.76 -56.89 -21.41
CA LEU A 7 -21.67 -57.34 -20.51
C LEU A 7 -20.43 -58.07 -21.09
N SER A 8 -19.23 -57.48 -20.90
CA SER A 8 -18.17 -57.91 -19.93
C SER A 8 -17.06 -58.73 -20.65
N THR A 9 -15.73 -58.62 -20.45
CA THR A 9 -14.87 -58.30 -19.29
C THR A 9 -13.41 -58.22 -19.76
N GLY A 10 -12.55 -57.52 -19.01
CA GLY A 10 -11.07 -57.63 -19.05
C GLY A 10 -10.40 -56.34 -19.54
N GLY A 11 -9.76 -55.50 -18.73
CA GLY A 11 -9.03 -55.77 -17.48
C GLY A 11 -7.53 -55.66 -17.75
N HIS A 12 -7.03 -54.45 -18.01
CA HIS A 12 -5.61 -54.13 -17.87
C HIS A 12 -5.46 -52.70 -17.34
N ASP A 13 -5.21 -52.63 -16.04
CA ASP A 13 -4.74 -51.45 -15.32
C ASP A 13 -3.46 -50.90 -15.95
N ARG A 14 -3.58 -49.75 -16.62
CA ARG A 14 -2.49 -48.78 -16.68
C ARG A 14 -2.81 -47.71 -15.66
N ALA A 15 -2.29 -47.91 -14.45
CA ALA A 15 -2.18 -46.86 -13.45
C ALA A 15 -1.41 -45.69 -14.08
N GLN A 16 -2.13 -44.65 -14.48
CA GLN A 16 -1.54 -43.34 -14.70
C GLN A 16 -1.10 -42.84 -13.32
N LEU A 17 0.20 -43.00 -13.04
CA LEU A 17 0.87 -42.28 -11.97
C LEU A 17 0.72 -40.80 -12.28
N SER A 18 -0.31 -40.18 -11.69
CA SER A 18 -0.35 -38.73 -11.54
C SER A 18 0.83 -38.37 -10.65
N THR A 19 1.86 -37.77 -11.26
CA THR A 19 2.89 -37.08 -10.52
C THR A 19 2.23 -35.86 -9.87
N SER A 20 1.67 -36.04 -8.67
CA SER A 20 1.28 -34.93 -7.82
C SER A 20 2.56 -34.18 -7.44
N SER A 21 2.83 -33.07 -8.11
CA SER A 21 3.74 -32.07 -7.56
C SER A 21 3.18 -31.66 -6.20
N HIS A 22 3.85 -32.02 -5.12
CA HIS A 22 3.49 -31.56 -3.79
C HIS A 22 3.56 -30.02 -3.78
N SER A 23 2.43 -29.35 -3.95
CA SER A 23 2.37 -27.90 -3.80
C SER A 23 2.61 -27.59 -2.32
N ASN A 24 3.73 -26.95 -1.99
CA ASN A 24 4.08 -26.43 -0.66
C ASN A 24 3.19 -25.24 -0.24
N ARG A 25 1.90 -25.27 -0.60
CA ARG A 25 0.90 -24.23 -0.31
C ARG A 25 0.24 -24.53 1.02
N LEU A 26 0.37 -23.59 1.95
CA LEU A 26 -0.29 -23.66 3.25
C LEU A 26 -1.35 -22.55 3.36
N PRO A 27 -2.47 -22.82 4.07
CA PRO A 27 -3.52 -21.84 4.26
C PRO A 27 -3.12 -20.80 5.33
N LEU A 28 -3.59 -19.56 5.17
CA LEU A 28 -3.25 -18.42 6.05
C LEU A 28 -3.65 -18.60 7.52
N HIS A 29 -4.64 -19.44 7.82
CA HIS A 29 -5.11 -19.60 9.20
C HIS A 29 -4.05 -20.23 10.11
N ASP A 30 -3.11 -20.98 9.53
CA ASP A 30 -1.98 -21.59 10.25
C ASP A 30 -0.91 -20.58 10.68
N LEU A 31 -0.93 -19.37 10.10
CA LEU A 31 0.01 -18.32 10.47
C LEU A 31 -0.34 -17.73 11.84
N PRO A 32 0.67 -17.34 12.63
CA PRO A 32 0.43 -16.59 13.85
C PRO A 32 -0.21 -15.22 13.54
N PRO A 33 -0.92 -14.61 14.51
CA PRO A 33 -1.45 -13.25 14.33
C PRO A 33 -0.33 -12.21 14.17
N GLN A 34 -0.70 -11.07 13.58
CA GLN A 34 0.18 -9.94 13.35
C GLN A 34 0.83 -9.47 14.66
N THR A 35 2.10 -9.11 14.55
CA THR A 35 2.93 -8.53 15.58
C THR A 35 2.77 -7.01 15.59
N SER A 36 2.52 -6.44 16.77
CA SER A 36 2.37 -4.98 16.88
C SER A 36 3.70 -4.24 16.70
N PHE A 37 3.67 -3.08 16.05
CA PHE A 37 4.80 -2.15 15.99
C PHE A 37 4.39 -0.75 16.46
N ARG A 38 5.37 0.06 16.80
CA ARG A 38 5.21 1.47 17.17
C ARG A 38 6.09 2.33 16.29
N LEU A 39 5.64 3.55 16.03
CA LEU A 39 6.41 4.57 15.35
C LEU A 39 6.76 5.66 16.35
N LYS A 40 8.06 5.82 16.60
CA LYS A 40 8.57 6.80 17.56
C LYS A 40 9.13 8.01 16.83
N GLN A 41 8.72 9.19 17.25
CA GLN A 41 9.27 10.43 16.71
C GLN A 41 10.74 10.58 17.12
N THR A 42 11.59 11.03 16.17
CA THR A 42 13.00 11.30 16.46
C THR A 42 13.28 12.80 16.59
N PRO A 43 14.34 13.21 17.33
CA PRO A 43 14.65 14.63 17.55
C PRO A 43 14.99 15.41 16.27
N ALA A 44 15.50 14.72 15.24
CA ALA A 44 15.72 15.26 13.90
C ALA A 44 14.43 15.06 13.08
N ARG A 45 13.67 16.15 12.91
CA ARG A 45 12.19 16.21 12.92
C ARG A 45 11.40 15.61 11.74
N GLU A 46 11.97 14.81 10.84
CA GLU A 46 11.27 14.47 9.59
C GLU A 46 10.83 13.02 9.47
N LEU A 47 11.61 12.09 10.00
CA LEU A 47 11.34 10.65 9.90
C LEU A 47 11.10 10.01 11.27
N LEU A 48 10.16 9.08 11.30
CA LEU A 48 9.87 8.27 12.47
C LEU A 48 10.83 7.09 12.55
N CYS A 49 10.92 6.48 13.71
CA CYS A 49 11.69 5.26 13.94
C CYS A 49 10.73 4.10 14.18
N LEU A 50 10.89 3.03 13.41
CA LEU A 50 10.14 1.79 13.62
C LEU A 50 10.62 1.06 14.88
N GLU A 51 9.71 0.62 15.73
CA GLU A 51 10.02 -0.22 16.87
C GLU A 51 9.06 -1.42 16.90
N TRP A 52 9.60 -2.62 16.76
CA TRP A 52 8.82 -3.85 16.88
C TRP A 52 8.66 -4.25 18.35
N SER A 53 7.46 -4.69 18.74
CA SER A 53 7.27 -5.34 20.04
C SER A 53 8.01 -6.69 20.10
N GLN A 54 7.91 -7.47 19.04
CA GLN A 54 8.61 -8.75 18.85
C GLN A 54 9.13 -8.85 17.41
N PRO A 55 10.11 -9.72 17.11
CA PRO A 55 10.60 -9.88 15.74
C PRO A 55 9.45 -10.19 14.78
N PRO A 56 9.34 -9.51 13.62
CA PRO A 56 8.29 -9.78 12.64
C PRO A 56 8.44 -11.20 12.09
N ARG A 57 7.32 -11.90 11.93
CA ARG A 57 7.25 -13.30 11.51
C ARG A 57 6.61 -13.47 10.14
N ASN A 58 5.63 -12.66 9.79
CA ASN A 58 4.84 -12.87 8.58
C ASN A 58 5.09 -11.75 7.57
N ILE A 59 5.77 -12.07 6.46
CA ILE A 59 6.18 -11.08 5.46
C ILE A 59 5.48 -11.34 4.14
N LEU A 60 4.75 -10.34 3.66
CA LEU A 60 4.11 -10.36 2.35
C LEU A 60 5.07 -9.86 1.27
N LEU A 61 5.35 -10.70 0.29
CA LEU A 61 6.17 -10.35 -0.87
C LEU A 61 5.27 -10.04 -2.06
N ILE A 62 5.47 -8.87 -2.65
CA ILE A 62 4.71 -8.38 -3.80
C ILE A 62 5.70 -7.98 -4.89
N LYS A 63 5.52 -8.50 -6.11
CA LYS A 63 6.37 -8.16 -7.25
C LYS A 63 5.58 -7.48 -8.35
N LYS A 64 6.28 -6.77 -9.23
CA LYS A 64 5.73 -6.36 -10.52
C LYS A 64 5.40 -7.58 -11.37
N ASP A 65 4.21 -7.60 -11.96
CA ASP A 65 3.75 -8.65 -12.86
C ASP A 65 4.58 -8.72 -14.15
N CYS A 66 4.64 -9.92 -14.74
CA CYS A 66 5.25 -10.17 -16.05
C CYS A 66 6.70 -9.64 -16.21
N SER A 67 7.50 -9.68 -15.14
CA SER A 67 8.87 -9.20 -15.14
C SER A 67 9.82 -10.23 -14.53
N ASN A 68 10.66 -10.84 -15.36
CA ASN A 68 11.59 -11.88 -14.91
C ASN A 68 12.58 -11.36 -13.86
N SER A 69 13.06 -10.11 -14.01
CA SER A 69 14.00 -9.53 -13.06
C SER A 69 13.42 -9.39 -11.66
N THR A 70 12.15 -9.01 -11.52
CA THR A 70 11.48 -8.92 -10.20
C THR A 70 11.18 -10.30 -9.64
N THR A 71 10.87 -11.28 -10.50
CA THR A 71 10.72 -12.69 -10.11
C THR A 71 12.04 -13.26 -9.56
N ASP A 72 13.17 -13.05 -10.24
CA ASP A 72 14.50 -13.47 -9.80
C ASP A 72 14.89 -12.84 -8.47
N ALA A 73 14.64 -11.53 -8.31
CA ALA A 73 14.90 -10.80 -7.07
C ALA A 73 14.03 -11.30 -5.90
N LEU A 74 12.75 -11.59 -6.14
CA LEU A 74 11.87 -12.16 -5.13
C LEU A 74 12.40 -13.53 -4.66
N VAL A 75 12.81 -14.39 -5.59
CA VAL A 75 13.38 -15.71 -5.28
C VAL A 75 14.70 -15.56 -4.51
N GLU A 76 15.59 -14.67 -4.94
CA GLU A 76 16.84 -14.38 -4.24
C GLU A 76 16.59 -13.88 -2.80
N PHE A 77 15.69 -12.91 -2.65
CA PHE A 77 15.30 -12.36 -1.36
C PHE A 77 14.72 -13.43 -0.44
N ASN A 78 13.77 -14.23 -0.94
CA ASN A 78 13.15 -15.30 -0.17
C ASN A 78 14.19 -16.35 0.29
N ARG A 79 15.16 -16.69 -0.57
CA ARG A 79 16.27 -17.59 -0.21
C ARG A 79 17.12 -17.01 0.93
N HIS A 80 17.41 -15.72 0.90
CA HIS A 80 18.14 -15.04 1.97
C HIS A 80 17.36 -15.01 3.29
N VAL A 81 16.07 -14.63 3.23
CA VAL A 81 15.21 -14.57 4.43
C VAL A 81 15.14 -15.95 5.09
N ARG A 82 14.86 -17.01 4.34
CA ARG A 82 14.75 -18.38 4.87
C ARG A 82 16.06 -18.90 5.48
N SER A 83 17.20 -18.62 4.85
CA SER A 83 18.51 -19.07 5.33
C SER A 83 19.00 -18.30 6.56
N THR A 84 18.60 -17.04 6.71
CA THR A 84 19.11 -16.15 7.76
C THR A 84 18.14 -16.00 8.93
N TYR A 85 16.84 -16.10 8.68
CA TYR A 85 15.75 -15.85 9.63
C TYR A 85 14.74 -17.01 9.60
N PRO A 86 15.03 -18.16 10.26
CA PRO A 86 14.26 -19.39 10.12
C PRO A 86 12.82 -19.30 10.65
N ASN A 87 12.52 -18.33 11.51
CA ASN A 87 11.18 -18.14 12.10
C ASN A 87 10.29 -17.21 11.26
N VAL A 88 10.72 -16.83 10.06
CA VAL A 88 9.98 -15.94 9.16
C VAL A 88 9.22 -16.75 8.12
N ASN A 89 7.91 -16.50 8.07
CA ASN A 89 6.98 -16.99 7.08
C ASN A 89 6.87 -16.01 5.91
N THR A 90 6.97 -16.55 4.69
CA THR A 90 6.81 -15.78 3.46
C THR A 90 5.41 -15.99 2.88
N LEU A 91 4.69 -14.90 2.64
CA LEU A 91 3.39 -14.87 1.99
C LEU A 91 3.53 -14.31 0.57
N VAL A 92 2.79 -14.87 -0.38
CA VAL A 92 2.75 -14.40 -1.78
C VAL A 92 1.31 -14.45 -2.30
N GLU A 93 1.01 -13.64 -3.31
CA GLU A 93 -0.27 -13.71 -4.01
C GLU A 93 -0.41 -15.01 -4.83
N PRO A 94 -1.64 -15.49 -5.08
CA PRO A 94 -1.89 -16.76 -5.77
C PRO A 94 -1.23 -16.85 -7.13
N ARG A 95 -1.37 -15.80 -7.93
CA ARG A 95 -0.76 -15.71 -9.27
C ARG A 95 0.77 -15.84 -9.23
N VAL A 96 1.40 -15.26 -8.21
CA VAL A 96 2.85 -15.35 -8.02
C VAL A 96 3.26 -16.76 -7.57
N SER A 97 2.43 -17.41 -6.74
CA SER A 97 2.63 -18.83 -6.38
C SER A 97 2.42 -19.78 -7.55
N ASP A 98 1.47 -19.48 -8.45
CA ASP A 98 1.24 -20.25 -9.68
C ASP A 98 2.41 -20.08 -10.66
N GLU A 99 2.93 -18.87 -10.81
CA GLU A 99 4.09 -18.55 -11.66
C GLU A 99 5.37 -19.24 -11.16
N LEU A 100 5.63 -19.18 -9.85
CA LEU A 100 6.88 -19.67 -9.27
C LEU A 100 6.87 -21.16 -8.95
N GLY A 101 5.69 -21.79 -8.80
CA GLY A 101 5.57 -23.23 -8.54
C GLY A 101 6.50 -23.72 -7.41
N SER A 102 7.42 -24.62 -7.75
CA SER A 102 8.44 -25.18 -6.84
C SER A 102 9.69 -24.30 -6.65
N ASP A 103 9.86 -23.26 -7.47
CA ASP A 103 11.04 -22.37 -7.43
C ASP A 103 11.03 -21.45 -6.21
N LEU A 104 9.85 -21.26 -5.59
CA LEU A 104 9.80 -20.97 -4.15
C LEU A 104 10.24 -22.22 -3.39
N LEU A 105 11.56 -22.34 -3.21
CA LEU A 105 12.21 -23.40 -2.43
C LEU A 105 11.74 -23.37 -0.96
N GLY A 106 10.53 -23.89 -0.68
CA GLY A 106 9.97 -24.07 0.66
C GLY A 106 8.45 -23.84 0.80
N GLN A 107 7.95 -24.00 2.03
CA GLN A 107 6.58 -23.66 2.44
C GLN A 107 6.32 -22.17 2.25
N HIS A 108 5.21 -21.85 1.56
CA HIS A 108 4.73 -20.49 1.38
C HIS A 108 3.21 -20.46 1.50
N PHE A 109 2.71 -19.31 1.93
CA PHE A 109 1.28 -19.12 2.18
C PHE A 109 0.66 -18.34 1.03
N THR A 110 -0.41 -18.89 0.48
CA THR A 110 -1.16 -18.29 -0.62
C THR A 110 -2.51 -17.81 -0.12
N LEU A 111 -3.01 -16.75 -0.74
CA LEU A 111 -4.33 -16.21 -0.39
C LEU A 111 -5.44 -16.82 -1.25
N PRO A 112 -6.65 -17.00 -0.71
CA PRO A 112 -7.79 -17.29 -1.59
C PRO A 112 -8.10 -16.06 -2.45
N GLU A 113 -8.39 -16.24 -3.74
CA GLU A 113 -8.66 -15.15 -4.69
C GLU A 113 -9.93 -14.32 -4.38
N THR A 114 -10.73 -14.76 -3.41
CA THR A 114 -12.01 -14.12 -3.07
C THR A 114 -11.83 -12.88 -2.20
N ASP A 115 -12.62 -11.83 -2.43
CA ASP A 115 -12.54 -10.55 -1.70
C ASP A 115 -12.70 -10.66 -0.17
N GLN A 116 -13.43 -11.65 0.34
CA GLN A 116 -13.53 -11.93 1.78
C GLN A 116 -12.17 -12.28 2.41
N SER A 117 -11.23 -12.75 1.59
CA SER A 117 -9.90 -13.19 2.00
C SER A 117 -8.90 -12.04 2.12
N ARG A 118 -9.18 -10.87 1.52
CA ARG A 118 -8.29 -9.70 1.64
C ARG A 118 -8.21 -9.17 3.08
N ARG A 119 -9.28 -9.30 3.87
CA ARG A 119 -9.22 -8.98 5.31
C ARG A 119 -8.23 -9.85 6.08
N GLN A 120 -7.93 -11.06 5.59
CA GLN A 120 -6.97 -11.95 6.24
C GLN A 120 -5.53 -11.41 6.16
N TYR A 121 -5.22 -10.53 5.20
CA TYR A 121 -3.92 -9.84 5.20
C TYR A 121 -3.75 -8.96 6.44
N HIS A 122 -4.82 -8.27 6.84
CA HIS A 122 -4.76 -7.25 7.89
C HIS A 122 -4.33 -7.84 9.23
N ASP A 123 -4.85 -9.02 9.57
CA ASP A 123 -4.63 -9.65 10.87
C ASP A 123 -3.36 -10.52 10.92
N LYS A 124 -2.68 -10.71 9.78
CA LYS A 124 -1.56 -11.66 9.66
C LYS A 124 -0.25 -11.01 9.22
N VAL A 125 -0.26 -10.01 8.35
CA VAL A 125 0.96 -9.48 7.73
C VAL A 125 1.68 -8.51 8.64
N ASP A 126 2.92 -8.81 9.02
CA ASP A 126 3.75 -7.93 9.84
C ASP A 126 4.46 -6.88 9.00
N LEU A 127 4.96 -7.26 7.82
CA LEU A 127 5.76 -6.43 6.93
C LEU A 127 5.38 -6.71 5.48
N VAL A 128 5.32 -5.66 4.66
CA VAL A 128 5.18 -5.78 3.20
C VAL A 128 6.53 -5.46 2.55
N VAL A 129 6.94 -6.31 1.61
CA VAL A 129 8.16 -6.10 0.80
C VAL A 129 7.78 -6.07 -0.68
N THR A 130 8.11 -4.97 -1.36
CA THR A 130 7.76 -4.79 -2.78
C THR A 130 8.99 -4.83 -3.69
N PHE A 131 8.89 -5.54 -4.82
CA PHE A 131 9.91 -5.64 -5.87
C PHE A 131 9.38 -5.03 -7.17
N GLY A 132 9.76 -3.79 -7.48
CA GLY A 132 9.23 -3.11 -8.66
C GLY A 132 9.34 -1.59 -8.58
N GLY A 133 8.27 -0.89 -8.94
CA GLY A 133 8.19 0.57 -8.89
C GLY A 133 6.92 1.05 -8.19
N ASP A 134 6.53 2.29 -8.46
CA ASP A 134 5.41 2.94 -7.78
C ASP A 134 4.09 2.16 -7.90
N GLY A 135 3.80 1.59 -9.08
CA GLY A 135 2.62 0.75 -9.29
C GLY A 135 2.58 -0.50 -8.38
N THR A 136 3.73 -1.06 -8.01
CA THR A 136 3.82 -2.20 -7.08
C THR A 136 3.48 -1.77 -5.65
N ILE A 137 3.85 -0.53 -5.27
CA ILE A 137 3.49 0.05 -3.96
C ILE A 137 2.00 0.40 -3.91
N LEU A 138 1.43 0.92 -4.99
CA LEU A 138 -0.01 1.17 -5.08
C LEU A 138 -0.81 -0.13 -4.99
N HIS A 139 -0.36 -1.18 -5.69
CA HIS A 139 -0.94 -2.52 -5.56
C HIS A 139 -0.85 -3.02 -4.12
N ALA A 140 0.31 -2.88 -3.47
CA ALA A 140 0.47 -3.22 -2.05
C ALA A 140 -0.51 -2.46 -1.14
N SER A 141 -0.63 -1.14 -1.31
CA SER A 141 -1.59 -0.30 -0.58
C SER A 141 -3.03 -0.75 -0.82
N SER A 142 -3.37 -1.14 -2.05
CA SER A 142 -4.71 -1.59 -2.43
C SER A 142 -5.18 -2.83 -1.66
N LEU A 143 -4.25 -3.73 -1.30
CA LEU A 143 -4.56 -4.91 -0.48
C LEU A 143 -5.03 -4.53 0.93
N PHE A 144 -4.66 -3.34 1.41
CA PHE A 144 -5.04 -2.78 2.70
C PHE A 144 -6.02 -1.58 2.55
N ALA A 145 -6.67 -1.44 1.40
CA ALA A 145 -7.57 -0.31 1.11
C ALA A 145 -8.85 -0.28 1.96
N THR A 146 -9.13 -1.34 2.73
CA THR A 146 -10.25 -1.37 3.70
C THR A 146 -9.76 -1.52 5.15
N ALA A 147 -8.44 -1.59 5.34
CA ALA A 147 -7.82 -1.63 6.66
C ALA A 147 -7.70 -0.20 7.20
N THR A 148 -7.94 -0.04 8.50
CA THR A 148 -7.55 1.18 9.23
C THR A 148 -6.05 1.28 9.43
N TRP A 149 -5.32 0.15 9.31
CA TRP A 149 -3.90 0.06 9.58
C TRP A 149 -3.16 -0.62 8.43
N VAL A 150 -2.00 -0.10 8.06
CA VAL A 150 -1.13 -0.66 7.01
C VAL A 150 0.19 -1.10 7.63
N PRO A 151 0.65 -2.36 7.39
CA PRO A 151 1.97 -2.79 7.84
C PRO A 151 3.10 -1.94 7.21
N PRO A 152 4.31 -1.88 7.80
CA PRO A 152 5.41 -1.14 7.20
C PRO A 152 5.77 -1.71 5.83
N VAL A 153 6.07 -0.82 4.89
CA VAL A 153 6.32 -1.16 3.49
C VAL A 153 7.79 -0.91 3.19
N LEU A 154 8.53 -1.99 2.94
CA LEU A 154 9.91 -1.96 2.47
C LEU A 154 9.93 -2.14 0.95
N SER A 155 10.33 -1.10 0.21
CA SER A 155 10.23 -1.09 -1.24
C SER A 155 11.57 -1.03 -1.94
N PHE A 156 11.82 -2.02 -2.81
CA PHE A 156 12.99 -2.07 -3.68
C PHE A 156 12.65 -1.58 -5.09
N SER A 157 13.30 -0.49 -5.49
CA SER A 157 13.21 0.06 -6.85
C SER A 157 13.88 -0.88 -7.85
N MET A 158 13.13 -1.34 -8.84
CA MET A 158 13.59 -2.24 -9.89
C MET A 158 13.05 -1.79 -11.25
N GLY A 159 13.96 -1.60 -12.22
CA GLY A 159 13.63 -1.06 -13.54
C GLY A 159 13.70 0.47 -13.55
N THR A 160 12.70 1.13 -14.15
CA THR A 160 12.61 2.59 -14.16
C THR A 160 12.49 3.13 -12.74
N LEU A 161 13.34 4.08 -12.39
CA LEU A 161 13.35 4.71 -11.06
C LEU A 161 11.99 5.42 -10.85
N GLY A 162 11.38 5.20 -9.67
CA GLY A 162 10.06 5.72 -9.29
C GLY A 162 10.15 6.64 -8.07
N PHE A 163 9.10 7.41 -7.80
CA PHE A 163 9.10 8.45 -6.76
C PHE A 163 8.84 7.90 -5.34
N LEU A 164 8.36 6.67 -5.22
CA LEU A 164 7.96 6.06 -3.94
C LEU A 164 8.95 5.02 -3.41
N SER A 165 9.76 4.42 -4.27
CA SER A 165 10.72 3.36 -3.90
C SER A 165 12.13 3.92 -3.71
N GLU A 166 12.72 3.72 -2.53
CA GLU A 166 14.02 4.33 -2.20
C GLU A 166 15.20 3.35 -2.20
N TRP A 167 14.96 2.06 -1.97
CA TRP A 167 16.04 1.09 -1.83
C TRP A 167 16.41 0.46 -3.16
N LYS A 168 17.71 0.41 -3.46
CA LYS A 168 18.20 -0.41 -4.57
C LYS A 168 18.16 -1.87 -4.14
N PHE A 169 17.73 -2.77 -5.04
CA PHE A 169 17.66 -4.18 -4.71
C PHE A 169 19.01 -4.75 -4.25
N SER A 170 20.15 -4.28 -4.78
CA SER A 170 21.49 -4.71 -4.33
C SER A 170 21.75 -4.54 -2.83
N GLU A 171 20.97 -3.70 -2.14
CA GLU A 171 21.08 -3.43 -0.70
C GLU A 171 20.12 -4.28 0.16
N TYR A 172 19.39 -5.24 -0.43
CA TYR A 172 18.28 -5.94 0.24
C TYR A 172 18.67 -6.58 1.59
N LYS A 173 19.87 -7.16 1.69
CA LYS A 173 20.36 -7.78 2.94
C LYS A 173 20.49 -6.76 4.05
N ARG A 174 21.02 -5.58 3.73
CA ARG A 174 21.19 -4.47 4.66
C ARG A 174 19.83 -3.91 5.05
N ALA A 175 19.01 -3.56 4.06
CA ALA A 175 17.70 -2.96 4.24
C ALA A 175 16.81 -3.84 5.11
N PHE A 176 16.71 -5.13 4.78
CA PHE A 176 15.88 -6.07 5.52
C PHE A 176 16.38 -6.26 6.95
N ARG A 177 17.69 -6.36 7.18
CA ARG A 177 18.26 -6.46 8.53
C ARG A 177 17.94 -5.21 9.38
N GLU A 178 18.04 -4.02 8.80
CA GLU A 178 17.74 -2.76 9.48
C GLU A 178 16.27 -2.71 9.92
N VAL A 179 15.35 -3.14 9.06
CA VAL A 179 13.91 -3.24 9.39
C VAL A 179 13.66 -4.33 10.41
N TYR A 180 14.17 -5.54 10.18
CA TYR A 180 13.91 -6.71 11.01
C TYR A 180 14.40 -6.51 12.44
N MET A 181 15.56 -5.85 12.64
CA MET A 181 16.15 -5.63 13.97
C MET A 181 15.69 -4.31 14.62
N SER A 182 14.73 -3.61 14.02
CA SER A 182 14.34 -2.27 14.45
C SER A 182 13.63 -2.29 15.82
N GLY A 183 14.18 -1.57 16.79
CA GLY A 183 13.67 -1.56 18.17
C GLY A 183 14.14 -2.75 19.03
N ALA A 184 14.93 -3.68 18.50
CA ALA A 184 15.54 -4.74 19.29
C ALA A 184 16.45 -4.12 20.38
N ALA A 185 16.20 -4.41 21.66
CA ALA A 185 17.05 -3.96 22.76
C ALA A 185 18.37 -4.75 22.76
N SER A 186 19.50 -4.08 23.02
CA SER A 186 20.76 -4.78 23.26
C SER A 186 20.69 -5.38 24.65
N GLU A 187 21.05 -6.66 24.81
CA GLU A 187 21.06 -7.35 26.11
C GLU A 187 21.75 -6.53 27.22
N ARG A 188 22.70 -5.65 26.87
CA ARG A 188 23.40 -4.75 27.79
C ARG A 188 22.55 -3.60 28.35
N HIS A 189 21.52 -3.14 27.63
CA HIS A 189 20.64 -2.05 28.10
C HIS A 189 19.51 -2.55 29.01
N ALA A 190 19.11 -3.82 28.90
CA ALA A 190 18.13 -4.42 29.80
C ALA A 190 18.65 -4.49 31.26
N VAL A 191 19.98 -4.67 31.44
CA VAL A 191 20.60 -4.72 32.75
C VAL A 191 20.65 -3.34 33.44
N ILE A 192 20.88 -2.26 32.69
CA ILE A 192 21.05 -0.91 33.26
C ILE A 192 19.70 -0.28 33.65
N GLN A 193 18.58 -0.62 32.98
CA GLN A 193 17.26 -0.14 33.39
C GLN A 193 16.66 -0.91 34.58
N ASN A 194 17.15 -2.12 34.86
CA ASN A 194 16.66 -2.94 35.97
C ASN A 194 17.12 -2.46 37.36
N ASP A 195 18.11 -1.58 37.46
CA ASP A 195 18.59 -1.09 38.76
C ASP A 195 17.76 0.08 39.35
N HIS A 196 16.83 0.69 38.59
CA HIS A 196 16.10 1.87 39.06
C HIS A 196 14.57 1.87 38.90
N ALA A 197 13.94 0.77 38.49
CA ALA A 197 12.48 0.72 38.50
C ALA A 197 11.95 -0.67 38.85
N ALA A 198 11.64 -0.86 40.13
CA ALA A 198 10.64 -1.82 40.57
C ALA A 198 9.26 -1.38 40.04
N ASN A 199 9.00 -1.58 38.75
CA ASN A 199 7.64 -1.50 38.21
C ASN A 199 7.38 -2.61 37.19
N THR A 200 6.67 -3.63 37.65
CA THR A 200 6.58 -4.98 37.11
C THR A 200 5.52 -5.10 36.01
N GLN A 201 5.65 -4.35 34.92
CA GLN A 201 4.75 -4.50 33.75
C GLN A 201 5.41 -4.29 32.38
N ALA A 202 6.53 -3.56 32.26
CA ALA A 202 7.22 -3.34 30.98
C ALA A 202 8.22 -4.47 30.59
N ALA A 203 8.55 -5.37 31.53
CA ALA A 203 9.55 -6.43 31.32
C ALA A 203 9.06 -7.65 30.52
N LYS A 204 7.75 -7.74 30.22
CA LYS A 204 7.17 -8.87 29.46
C LYS A 204 7.27 -8.74 27.94
N ASP A 205 7.58 -7.56 27.41
CA ASP A 205 7.45 -7.30 25.96
C ASP A 205 8.68 -7.65 25.13
N PHE A 206 9.85 -7.93 25.73
CA PHE A 206 11.13 -8.05 24.99
C PHE A 206 11.70 -9.48 24.86
N THR A 207 10.97 -10.53 25.25
CA THR A 207 11.50 -11.90 25.32
C THR A 207 11.70 -12.58 23.95
N GLY A 208 11.20 -12.00 22.86
CA GLY A 208 11.26 -12.61 21.51
C GLY A 208 12.61 -12.51 20.79
N TRP A 209 13.55 -11.72 21.29
CA TRP A 209 14.83 -11.43 20.60
C TRP A 209 15.97 -12.38 20.96
N SER A 210 15.82 -13.18 22.03
CA SER A 210 16.89 -14.04 22.58
C SER A 210 17.36 -15.14 21.62
N SER A 211 16.50 -15.58 20.70
CA SER A 211 16.83 -16.58 19.68
C SER A 211 17.36 -15.98 18.37
N VAL A 212 17.36 -14.65 18.23
CA VAL A 212 17.68 -13.97 16.97
C VAL A 212 19.17 -13.60 16.94
N ARG A 213 19.90 -14.17 15.98
CA ARG A 213 21.33 -13.90 15.81
C ARG A 213 21.54 -12.52 15.15
N GLY A 214 21.75 -11.49 15.95
CA GLY A 214 22.05 -10.15 15.46
C GLY A 214 22.35 -9.17 16.59
N LYS A 215 23.29 -8.24 16.38
CA LYS A 215 23.52 -7.17 17.35
C LYS A 215 22.33 -6.21 17.27
N SER A 216 21.66 -5.97 18.40
CA SER A 216 20.75 -4.85 18.53
C SER A 216 21.37 -3.58 17.95
N MET A 217 20.58 -2.85 17.17
CA MET A 217 21.00 -1.60 16.56
C MET A 217 20.94 -0.42 17.55
N GLY A 218 20.43 -0.63 18.77
CA GLY A 218 20.16 0.42 19.75
C GLY A 218 18.93 1.27 19.38
N SER A 219 18.41 2.01 20.35
CA SER A 219 17.18 2.82 20.18
C SER A 219 17.29 3.97 19.18
N ALA A 220 18.51 4.36 18.78
CA ALA A 220 18.74 5.48 17.86
C ALA A 220 18.91 5.05 16.38
N ARG A 221 19.11 3.75 16.09
CA ARG A 221 19.42 3.23 14.74
C ARG A 221 18.35 2.29 14.17
N GLY A 222 17.10 2.41 14.61
CA GLY A 222 15.99 1.72 13.97
C GLY A 222 15.75 2.24 12.55
N ALA A 223 15.03 1.44 11.76
CA ALA A 223 14.62 1.81 10.41
C ALA A 223 13.82 3.12 10.43
N ARG A 224 14.16 4.02 9.51
CA ARG A 224 13.45 5.29 9.36
C ARG A 224 12.19 5.10 8.54
N VAL A 225 11.13 5.79 8.94
CA VAL A 225 9.80 5.65 8.36
C VAL A 225 9.24 7.01 8.00
N LEU A 226 8.80 7.14 6.76
CA LEU A 226 7.93 8.23 6.30
C LEU A 226 6.50 7.69 6.28
N VAL A 227 5.60 8.30 7.04
CA VAL A 227 4.18 7.94 6.99
C VAL A 227 3.50 8.78 5.92
N ARG A 228 3.05 8.14 4.85
CA ARG A 228 2.32 8.78 3.77
C ARG A 228 0.82 8.80 4.08
N GLN A 229 0.19 9.95 3.89
CA GLN A 229 -1.25 10.13 4.09
C GLN A 229 -2.06 9.25 3.11
N ARG A 230 -3.22 8.75 3.55
CA ARG A 230 -4.25 8.18 2.68
C ARG A 230 -5.46 9.10 2.59
N LEU A 231 -6.19 9.02 1.48
CA LEU A 231 -7.54 9.54 1.37
C LEU A 231 -8.51 8.52 1.94
N LYS A 232 -9.48 8.99 2.70
CA LYS A 232 -10.66 8.24 3.13
C LYS A 232 -11.82 8.59 2.19
N VAL A 233 -12.38 7.59 1.53
CA VAL A 233 -13.32 7.73 0.41
C VAL A 233 -14.62 7.03 0.74
N GLY A 234 -15.71 7.79 0.72
CA GLY A 234 -17.07 7.28 0.89
C GLY A 234 -17.95 7.67 -0.29
N ILE A 235 -18.79 6.74 -0.74
CA ILE A 235 -19.74 6.97 -1.83
C ILE A 235 -21.16 6.86 -1.27
N PHE A 236 -22.00 7.84 -1.59
CA PHE A 236 -23.34 7.99 -1.03
C PHE A 236 -24.35 8.22 -2.14
N ASP A 237 -25.50 7.57 -2.08
CA ASP A 237 -26.61 7.78 -3.02
C ASP A 237 -27.23 9.17 -2.86
N ALA A 238 -28.16 9.52 -3.75
CA ALA A 238 -28.89 10.79 -3.71
C ALA A 238 -29.74 10.98 -2.43
N LYS A 239 -30.02 9.91 -1.68
CA LYS A 239 -30.74 9.93 -0.40
C LYS A 239 -29.78 10.05 0.79
N GLY A 240 -28.47 10.11 0.55
CA GLY A 240 -27.43 10.17 1.57
C GLY A 240 -27.08 8.82 2.21
N ASN A 241 -27.59 7.71 1.70
CA ASN A 241 -27.20 6.37 2.17
C ASN A 241 -25.88 5.97 1.51
N ARG A 242 -25.01 5.32 2.27
CA ARG A 242 -23.75 4.79 1.74
C ARG A 242 -24.04 3.69 0.71
N LEU A 243 -23.46 3.81 -0.49
CA LEU A 243 -23.52 2.77 -1.50
C LEU A 243 -22.58 1.63 -1.11
N SER A 244 -23.14 0.45 -0.84
CA SER A 244 -22.38 -0.80 -0.79
C SER A 244 -22.15 -1.30 -2.21
N SER A 245 -20.91 -1.62 -2.58
CA SER A 245 -20.62 -2.31 -3.85
C SER A 245 -21.44 -3.61 -3.89
N ASN A 246 -22.45 -3.67 -4.76
CA ASN A 246 -23.45 -4.73 -4.79
C ASN A 246 -23.23 -5.61 -6.02
N GLY A 247 -22.08 -6.30 -6.06
CA GLY A 247 -21.85 -7.39 -7.02
C GLY A 247 -22.21 -8.72 -6.38
N ASP A 248 -23.36 -9.30 -6.77
CA ASP A 248 -23.83 -10.65 -6.47
C ASP A 248 -24.04 -11.03 -5.00
N GLY A 249 -25.25 -10.79 -4.47
CA GLY A 249 -25.90 -11.66 -3.47
C GLY A 249 -25.19 -11.92 -2.13
N LYS A 250 -24.05 -11.27 -1.84
CA LYS A 250 -23.34 -11.30 -0.57
C LYS A 250 -23.07 -9.86 -0.15
N ARG A 251 -23.75 -9.46 0.92
CA ARG A 251 -23.71 -8.13 1.52
C ARG A 251 -22.32 -7.79 2.08
N ASP A 252 -22.12 -6.48 2.24
CA ASP A 252 -21.19 -5.75 3.12
C ASP A 252 -19.85 -5.22 2.55
N PHE A 253 -19.96 -4.20 1.69
CA PHE A 253 -18.97 -3.10 1.68
C PHE A 253 -19.60 -1.83 2.29
N LEU A 254 -19.79 -1.80 3.61
CA LEU A 254 -20.19 -0.61 4.37
C LEU A 254 -18.99 0.29 4.76
N HIS A 255 -17.77 -0.09 4.37
CA HIS A 255 -16.53 0.53 4.85
C HIS A 255 -16.01 1.61 3.91
N ASP A 256 -15.30 2.57 4.49
CA ASP A 256 -14.52 3.54 3.72
C ASP A 256 -13.44 2.83 2.92
N MET A 257 -13.22 3.30 1.70
CA MET A 257 -12.07 2.90 0.90
C MET A 257 -10.95 3.89 1.12
N TYR A 258 -9.71 3.38 1.13
CA TYR A 258 -8.53 4.20 1.28
C TYR A 258 -7.74 4.27 -0.03
N ALA A 259 -7.25 5.46 -0.37
CA ALA A 259 -6.41 5.71 -1.53
C ALA A 259 -5.07 6.30 -1.09
N MET A 260 -3.97 5.85 -1.66
CA MET A 260 -2.63 6.39 -1.41
C MET A 260 -2.36 7.64 -2.24
N ASN A 261 -2.74 7.65 -3.51
CA ASN A 261 -2.47 8.73 -4.45
C ASN A 261 -3.71 9.60 -4.63
N GLU A 262 -4.76 9.08 -5.26
CA GLU A 262 -5.89 9.89 -5.67
C GLU A 262 -7.20 9.14 -5.85
N VAL A 263 -8.29 9.91 -5.79
CA VAL A 263 -9.59 9.54 -6.33
C VAL A 263 -9.90 10.44 -7.51
N ILE A 264 -10.36 9.83 -8.59
CA ILE A 264 -10.68 10.50 -9.84
C ILE A 264 -12.14 10.25 -10.16
N LEU A 265 -12.87 11.31 -10.48
CA LEU A 265 -14.18 11.25 -11.11
C LEU A 265 -14.02 11.75 -12.54
N HIS A 266 -14.29 10.91 -13.55
CA HIS A 266 -14.02 11.21 -14.96
C HIS A 266 -15.19 10.80 -15.85
N ARG A 267 -15.44 11.55 -16.92
CA ARG A 267 -16.49 11.24 -17.92
C ARG A 267 -16.31 9.91 -18.66
N GLY A 268 -15.17 9.24 -18.46
CA GLY A 268 -14.84 7.97 -19.09
C GLY A 268 -14.88 8.06 -20.62
N ARG A 269 -15.72 7.22 -21.23
CA ARG A 269 -15.93 7.16 -22.68
C ARG A 269 -17.01 8.13 -23.19
N ASP A 270 -17.73 8.83 -22.31
CA ASP A 270 -18.80 9.73 -22.71
C ASP A 270 -18.21 10.94 -23.48
N PRO A 271 -18.77 11.31 -24.64
CA PRO A 271 -18.32 12.49 -25.39
C PRO A 271 -18.63 13.82 -24.69
N HIS A 272 -19.56 13.86 -23.73
CA HIS A 272 -19.93 15.06 -23.00
C HIS A 272 -19.06 15.28 -21.76
N LEU A 273 -18.80 16.55 -21.43
CA LEU A 273 -18.12 16.91 -20.19
C LEU A 273 -18.98 16.57 -18.98
N ALA A 274 -18.32 16.13 -17.92
CA ALA A 274 -18.93 15.93 -16.62
C ALA A 274 -19.24 17.30 -15.98
N ILE A 275 -20.39 17.40 -15.33
CA ILE A 275 -20.83 18.55 -14.54
C ILE A 275 -20.86 18.12 -13.07
N VAL A 276 -19.93 18.63 -12.27
CA VAL A 276 -19.70 18.15 -10.91
C VAL A 276 -19.86 19.31 -9.94
N ASP A 277 -20.81 19.23 -9.04
CA ASP A 277 -20.94 20.19 -7.96
C ASP A 277 -19.89 19.88 -6.89
N VAL A 278 -19.03 20.85 -6.61
CA VAL A 278 -17.93 20.72 -5.66
C VAL A 278 -18.28 21.44 -4.37
N TYR A 279 -18.18 20.73 -3.25
CA TYR A 279 -18.36 21.28 -1.92
C TYR A 279 -17.08 21.09 -1.11
N VAL A 280 -16.67 22.12 -0.36
CA VAL A 280 -15.50 22.10 0.52
C VAL A 280 -15.95 22.49 1.93
N GLY A 281 -15.70 21.63 2.91
CA GLY A 281 -16.15 21.85 4.29
C GLY A 281 -17.68 21.99 4.40
N GLY A 282 -18.42 21.29 3.53
CA GLY A 282 -19.88 21.35 3.46
C GLY A 282 -20.46 22.59 2.78
N ARG A 283 -19.62 23.52 2.30
CA ARG A 283 -20.06 24.72 1.56
C ARG A 283 -19.92 24.51 0.07
N PHE A 284 -20.92 24.93 -0.71
CA PHE A 284 -20.83 24.93 -2.16
C PHE A 284 -19.69 25.85 -2.60
N LEU A 285 -18.76 25.30 -3.38
CA LEU A 285 -17.63 26.04 -3.94
C LEU A 285 -17.93 26.47 -5.37
N THR A 286 -18.21 25.51 -6.25
CA THR A 286 -18.41 25.76 -7.69
C THR A 286 -19.04 24.56 -8.40
N GLU A 287 -19.60 24.79 -9.58
CA GLU A 287 -20.00 23.76 -10.54
C GLU A 287 -18.84 23.58 -11.54
N ALA A 288 -18.18 22.43 -11.48
CA ALA A 288 -17.07 22.08 -12.35
C ALA A 288 -17.59 21.44 -13.64
N VAL A 289 -17.38 22.10 -14.78
CA VAL A 289 -17.65 21.52 -16.10
C VAL A 289 -16.33 21.14 -16.74
N ALA A 290 -16.00 19.84 -16.75
CA ALA A 290 -14.66 19.36 -17.03
C ALA A 290 -14.68 17.91 -17.58
N ASP A 291 -13.53 17.40 -18.04
CA ASP A 291 -13.38 15.96 -18.29
C ASP A 291 -13.54 15.17 -16.97
N GLY A 292 -13.10 15.77 -15.87
CA GLY A 292 -13.21 15.19 -14.54
C GLY A 292 -12.61 16.06 -13.44
N MET A 293 -12.57 15.49 -12.23
CA MET A 293 -11.98 16.08 -11.04
C MET A 293 -11.09 15.04 -10.34
N ILE A 294 -9.94 15.47 -9.84
CA ILE A 294 -9.00 14.68 -9.05
C ILE A 294 -8.97 15.24 -7.63
N ILE A 295 -9.08 14.36 -6.63
CA ILE A 295 -8.70 14.65 -5.26
C ILE A 295 -7.51 13.79 -4.92
N SER A 296 -6.36 14.38 -4.60
CA SER A 296 -5.11 13.64 -4.36
C SER A 296 -4.47 13.98 -3.01
N THR A 297 -3.68 13.04 -2.51
CA THR A 297 -2.75 13.26 -1.41
C THR A 297 -1.51 14.02 -1.90
N PRO A 298 -0.67 14.53 -1.00
CA PRO A 298 0.67 15.02 -1.34
C PRO A 298 1.51 13.98 -2.10
N THR A 299 1.35 12.69 -1.79
CA THR A 299 2.03 11.61 -2.51
C THR A 299 1.51 11.49 -3.95
N GLY A 300 0.20 11.60 -4.16
CA GLY A 300 -0.41 11.63 -5.50
C GLY A 300 -0.17 12.95 -6.27
N SER A 301 0.45 13.96 -5.65
CA SER A 301 0.71 15.25 -6.31
C SER A 301 1.64 15.11 -7.52
N THR A 302 2.53 14.12 -7.53
CA THR A 302 3.44 13.78 -8.63
C THR A 302 2.88 12.75 -9.61
N ALA A 303 1.66 12.27 -9.38
CA ALA A 303 0.96 11.30 -10.24
C ALA A 303 0.03 12.02 -11.22
N TYR A 304 -1.23 11.58 -11.35
CA TYR A 304 -2.12 12.14 -12.36
C TYR A 304 -2.50 13.62 -12.11
N SER A 305 -2.42 14.05 -10.84
CA SER A 305 -2.57 15.46 -10.48
C SER A 305 -1.52 16.34 -11.18
N LEU A 306 -0.26 15.91 -11.27
CA LEU A 306 0.81 16.65 -11.93
C LEU A 306 0.52 16.82 -13.42
N SER A 307 0.10 15.73 -14.07
CA SER A 307 -0.27 15.74 -15.50
C SER A 307 -1.46 16.67 -15.78
N SER A 308 -2.33 16.89 -14.79
CA SER A 308 -3.48 17.80 -14.88
C SER A 308 -3.16 19.23 -14.45
N GLY A 309 -1.87 19.56 -14.23
CA GLY A 309 -1.41 20.92 -13.88
C GLY A 309 -1.43 21.24 -12.39
N GLY A 310 -1.61 20.24 -11.51
CA GLY A 310 -1.47 20.38 -10.07
C GLY A 310 -0.01 20.63 -9.65
N SER A 311 0.17 21.24 -8.48
CA SER A 311 1.49 21.51 -7.91
C SER A 311 2.11 20.24 -7.29
N ILE A 312 3.44 20.14 -7.33
CA ILE A 312 4.18 19.13 -6.58
C ILE A 312 4.18 19.52 -5.10
N VAL A 313 3.76 18.62 -4.21
CA VAL A 313 3.66 18.86 -2.77
C VAL A 313 4.50 17.83 -2.02
N HIS A 314 5.29 18.30 -1.05
CA HIS A 314 6.12 17.43 -0.22
C HIS A 314 5.25 16.46 0.62
N PRO A 315 5.60 15.16 0.74
CA PRO A 315 4.75 14.15 1.39
C PRO A 315 4.46 14.40 2.87
N LEU A 316 5.29 15.19 3.57
CA LEU A 316 5.06 15.60 4.97
C LEU A 316 4.05 16.74 5.13
N VAL A 317 3.65 17.41 4.05
CA VAL A 317 2.66 18.49 4.12
C VAL A 317 1.27 17.88 4.30
N SER A 318 0.62 18.18 5.41
CA SER A 318 -0.72 17.67 5.70
C SER A 318 -1.81 18.40 4.89
N SER A 319 -2.03 17.97 3.65
CA SER A 319 -2.97 18.63 2.71
C SER A 319 -3.76 17.64 1.83
N LEU A 320 -4.74 18.18 1.10
CA LEU A 320 -5.44 17.56 -0.02
C LEU A 320 -5.29 18.48 -1.22
N LEU A 321 -5.13 17.91 -2.41
CA LEU A 321 -5.15 18.67 -3.65
C LEU A 321 -6.47 18.40 -4.37
N LEU A 322 -7.11 19.46 -4.85
CA LEU A 322 -8.27 19.39 -5.73
C LEU A 322 -7.86 19.93 -7.11
N THR A 323 -7.77 19.04 -8.10
CA THR A 323 -7.22 19.34 -9.42
C THR A 323 -8.27 19.03 -10.50
N PRO A 324 -8.74 20.02 -11.28
CA PRO A 324 -9.63 19.76 -12.41
C PRO A 324 -8.89 19.10 -13.58
N ILE A 325 -9.57 18.24 -14.34
CA ILE A 325 -9.07 17.64 -15.57
C ILE A 325 -9.72 18.37 -16.76
N CYS A 326 -8.92 19.11 -17.55
CA CYS A 326 -9.39 19.78 -18.77
C CYS A 326 -10.70 20.59 -18.56
N ALA A 327 -10.75 21.44 -17.53
CA ALA A 327 -11.95 22.22 -17.24
C ALA A 327 -12.30 23.22 -18.35
N ARG A 328 -13.59 23.36 -18.64
CA ARG A 328 -14.15 24.41 -19.50
C ARG A 328 -14.24 25.75 -18.75
N SER A 329 -13.13 26.17 -18.16
CA SER A 329 -12.99 27.46 -17.47
C SER A 329 -11.53 27.88 -17.45
N LEU A 330 -11.26 29.14 -17.76
CA LEU A 330 -9.90 29.71 -17.79
C LEU A 330 -9.36 30.03 -16.39
N SER A 331 -10.25 30.15 -15.39
CA SER A 331 -9.91 30.55 -14.03
C SER A 331 -9.92 29.40 -13.03
N PHE A 332 -10.28 28.18 -13.45
CA PHE A 332 -10.31 27.02 -12.56
C PHE A 332 -8.89 26.49 -12.34
N ARG A 333 -8.24 26.99 -11.28
CA ARG A 333 -6.91 26.56 -10.87
C ARG A 333 -6.98 25.44 -9.82
N PRO A 334 -5.98 24.55 -9.76
CA PRO A 334 -5.88 23.57 -8.68
C PRO A 334 -5.83 24.23 -7.30
N LEU A 335 -6.43 23.60 -6.29
CA LEU A 335 -6.47 24.07 -4.92
C LEU A 335 -5.71 23.13 -3.99
N VAL A 336 -5.00 23.69 -3.02
CA VAL A 336 -4.42 22.94 -1.89
C VAL A 336 -5.21 23.28 -0.64
N LEU A 337 -5.77 22.26 0.00
CA LEU A 337 -6.67 22.37 1.15
C LEU A 337 -6.07 21.63 2.36
N PRO A 338 -6.40 22.00 3.61
CA PRO A 338 -6.00 21.24 4.78
C PRO A 338 -6.54 19.79 4.73
N SER A 339 -5.75 18.82 5.19
CA SER A 339 -6.14 17.39 5.18
C SER A 339 -7.45 17.08 5.91
N THR A 340 -7.76 17.86 6.93
CA THR A 340 -8.98 17.73 7.75
C THR A 340 -10.24 18.26 7.07
N THR A 341 -10.11 18.98 5.94
CA THR A 341 -11.25 19.60 5.26
C THR A 341 -11.92 18.59 4.32
N PRO A 342 -13.16 18.15 4.58
CA PRO A 342 -13.83 17.21 3.70
C PRO A 342 -14.21 17.87 2.38
N ILE A 343 -14.00 17.15 1.28
CA ILE A 343 -14.38 17.54 -0.08
C ILE A 343 -15.50 16.60 -0.54
N THR A 344 -16.59 17.16 -1.04
CA THR A 344 -17.68 16.37 -1.63
C THR A 344 -17.82 16.72 -3.11
N LEU A 345 -17.77 15.71 -3.96
CA LEU A 345 -18.07 15.81 -5.39
C LEU A 345 -19.42 15.17 -5.63
N LYS A 346 -20.39 15.97 -6.10
CA LYS A 346 -21.74 15.50 -6.41
C LYS A 346 -21.97 15.58 -7.91
N LEU A 347 -22.49 14.50 -8.50
CA LEU A 347 -22.82 14.53 -9.93
C LEU A 347 -24.11 15.34 -10.14
N SER A 348 -24.00 16.44 -10.88
CA SER A 348 -25.12 17.37 -11.12
C SER A 348 -26.22 16.74 -11.97
N ASP A 349 -27.49 17.10 -11.71
CA ASP A 349 -28.65 16.67 -12.50
C ASP A 349 -28.62 17.19 -13.96
N LYS A 350 -27.74 18.16 -14.24
CA LYS A 350 -27.53 18.72 -15.59
C LYS A 350 -26.67 17.82 -16.48
N ASN A 351 -26.08 16.75 -15.95
CA ASN A 351 -25.26 15.86 -16.76
C ASN A 351 -26.08 15.20 -17.87
N ARG A 352 -25.52 15.20 -19.08
CA ARG A 352 -26.11 14.50 -20.23
C ARG A 352 -25.79 13.00 -20.19
N GLY A 353 -24.58 12.66 -19.77
CA GLY A 353 -24.19 11.30 -19.41
C GLY A 353 -24.87 10.90 -18.11
N ARG A 354 -25.48 9.71 -18.06
CA ARG A 354 -26.20 9.26 -16.86
C ARG A 354 -25.28 8.80 -15.74
N GLU A 355 -24.05 8.45 -16.09
CA GLU A 355 -23.05 7.90 -15.18
C GLU A 355 -21.65 8.41 -15.53
N VAL A 356 -20.80 8.55 -14.52
CA VAL A 356 -19.37 8.84 -14.66
C VAL A 356 -18.54 7.76 -13.99
N GLU A 357 -17.32 7.56 -14.48
CA GLU A 357 -16.39 6.58 -13.92
C GLU A 357 -15.72 7.16 -12.67
N VAL A 358 -15.58 6.33 -11.62
CA VAL A 358 -14.72 6.62 -10.47
C VAL A 358 -13.55 5.64 -10.44
N SER A 359 -12.36 6.20 -10.24
CA SER A 359 -11.11 5.47 -10.10
C SER A 359 -10.46 5.81 -8.77
N ILE A 360 -9.96 4.81 -8.06
CA ILE A 360 -9.24 4.95 -6.79
C ILE A 360 -7.86 4.32 -6.99
N ASP A 361 -6.79 5.11 -6.88
CA ASP A 361 -5.41 4.70 -7.18
C ASP A 361 -5.26 3.99 -8.55
N GLY A 362 -6.01 4.46 -9.56
CA GLY A 362 -5.99 3.88 -10.91
C GLY A 362 -6.90 2.66 -11.11
N MET A 363 -7.48 2.10 -10.04
CA MET A 363 -8.46 1.02 -10.13
C MET A 363 -9.86 1.59 -10.39
N ARG A 364 -10.40 1.31 -11.58
CA ARG A 364 -11.76 1.71 -11.96
C ARG A 364 -12.79 0.86 -11.22
N ARG A 365 -13.82 1.50 -10.69
CA ARG A 365 -15.01 0.78 -10.22
C ARG A 365 -15.80 0.26 -11.41
N THR A 366 -16.35 -0.94 -11.28
CA THR A 366 -17.14 -1.61 -12.32
C THR A 366 -18.48 -0.94 -12.56
N GLU A 367 -19.07 -0.33 -11.53
CA GLU A 367 -20.30 0.44 -11.62
C GLU A 367 -19.98 1.93 -11.65
N GLY A 368 -20.52 2.62 -12.65
CA GLY A 368 -20.47 4.07 -12.75
C GLY A 368 -21.25 4.73 -11.62
N ILE A 369 -20.89 5.98 -11.32
CA ILE A 369 -21.63 6.79 -10.37
C ILE A 369 -22.72 7.56 -11.12
N GLY A 370 -23.98 7.31 -10.77
CA GLY A 370 -25.14 7.98 -11.34
C GLY A 370 -25.41 9.37 -10.75
N VAL A 371 -26.30 10.11 -11.43
CA VAL A 371 -26.75 11.46 -11.04
C VAL A 371 -27.25 11.49 -9.59
N GLY A 372 -26.89 12.56 -8.87
CA GLY A 372 -27.26 12.77 -7.47
C GLY A 372 -26.40 12.03 -6.45
N THR A 373 -25.55 11.08 -6.87
CA THR A 373 -24.59 10.42 -5.99
C THR A 373 -23.48 11.38 -5.57
N GLU A 374 -23.02 11.23 -4.33
CA GLU A 374 -21.98 12.03 -3.71
C GLU A 374 -20.75 11.17 -3.39
N LEU A 375 -19.59 11.64 -3.85
CA LEU A 375 -18.29 11.14 -3.45
C LEU A 375 -17.74 12.07 -2.36
N ARG A 376 -17.66 11.58 -1.12
CA ARG A 376 -17.10 12.32 0.02
C ARG A 376 -15.69 11.84 0.31
N VAL A 377 -14.73 12.75 0.26
CA VAL A 377 -13.31 12.46 0.42
C VAL A 377 -12.74 13.33 1.54
N SER A 378 -11.90 12.74 2.38
CA SER A 378 -11.18 13.42 3.46
C SER A 378 -9.80 12.81 3.64
N GLY A 379 -8.88 13.50 4.32
CA GLY A 379 -7.63 12.87 4.76
C GLY A 379 -7.91 11.83 5.85
N GLU A 380 -7.20 10.71 5.82
CA GLU A 380 -7.15 9.80 6.94
C GLU A 380 -6.49 10.46 8.16
N GLU A 381 -7.02 10.18 9.34
CA GLU A 381 -6.40 10.57 10.60
C GLU A 381 -5.17 9.70 10.89
N ILE A 382 -3.99 10.31 10.82
CA ILE A 382 -2.70 9.61 10.95
C ILE A 382 -2.28 9.44 12.40
N GLN A 383 -2.62 10.41 13.26
CA GLN A 383 -2.29 10.43 14.68
C GLN A 383 -3.55 10.56 15.51
N THR A 384 -3.64 9.78 16.58
CA THR A 384 -4.66 9.96 17.61
C THR A 384 -4.37 11.20 18.46
N GLU A 385 -5.38 11.64 19.23
CA GLU A 385 -5.21 12.67 20.27
C GLU A 385 -4.09 12.35 21.27
N SER A 386 -3.79 11.07 21.48
CA SER A 386 -2.70 10.59 22.35
C SER A 386 -1.29 10.70 21.72
N GLY A 387 -1.20 11.10 20.44
CA GLY A 387 0.04 11.17 19.67
C GLY A 387 0.51 9.83 19.10
N ALA A 388 -0.24 8.73 19.32
CA ALA A 388 0.06 7.45 18.70
C ALA A 388 -0.31 7.47 17.21
N PHE A 389 0.61 6.99 16.36
CA PHE A 389 0.38 6.82 14.93
C PHE A 389 -0.53 5.61 14.69
N THR A 390 -1.68 5.84 14.06
CA THR A 390 -2.73 4.81 13.84
C THR A 390 -3.22 4.73 12.40
N GLY A 391 -2.77 5.63 11.52
CA GLY A 391 -3.17 5.66 10.11
C GLY A 391 -2.00 6.01 9.19
N GLY A 392 -2.29 6.08 7.89
CA GLY A 392 -1.31 6.29 6.84
C GLY A 392 -0.58 5.02 6.43
N ILE A 393 0.37 5.17 5.50
CA ILE A 393 1.19 4.09 4.96
C ILE A 393 2.62 4.30 5.46
N PRO A 394 3.14 3.45 6.35
CA PRO A 394 4.50 3.56 6.84
C PRO A 394 5.49 3.04 5.79
N CYS A 395 6.14 3.93 5.05
CA CYS A 395 7.17 3.58 4.07
C CYS A 395 8.55 3.59 4.73
N ILE A 396 9.31 2.50 4.58
CA ILE A 396 10.68 2.41 5.09
C ILE A 396 11.61 3.21 4.17
N MET A 397 12.29 4.20 4.76
CA MET A 397 13.17 5.13 4.06
C MET A 397 14.62 4.70 4.15
N ARG A 398 15.39 4.99 3.10
CA ARG A 398 16.83 4.69 3.05
C ARG A 398 17.61 5.78 3.79
N THR A 399 18.29 5.44 4.88
CA THR A 399 19.16 6.42 5.56
C THR A 399 20.54 6.48 4.92
N SER A 400 20.92 7.65 4.43
CA SER A 400 22.32 7.92 4.12
C SER A 400 23.11 8.05 5.43
N SER A 401 24.27 7.39 5.52
CA SER A 401 25.11 7.42 6.72
C SER A 401 25.79 8.79 6.87
N ALA A 402 25.45 9.50 7.95
CA ALA A 402 26.14 10.62 8.60
C ALA A 402 27.11 11.46 7.73
N GLY A 403 26.69 12.69 7.40
CA GLY A 403 27.61 13.79 7.04
C GLY A 403 27.77 14.13 5.56
N ALA A 404 26.98 13.52 4.66
CA ALA A 404 26.89 13.96 3.27
C ALA A 404 25.58 14.75 3.09
N ASP A 405 25.73 16.05 2.91
CA ASP A 405 24.67 17.06 2.72
C ASP A 405 24.02 16.95 1.32
N GLY A 406 23.56 15.75 0.97
CA GLY A 406 23.03 15.48 -0.36
C GLY A 406 22.49 14.07 -0.48
N ASP A 407 21.22 13.90 -0.11
CA ASP A 407 20.17 13.31 -0.95
C ASP A 407 18.92 13.14 -0.07
N ASP A 408 18.21 14.24 0.21
CA ASP A 408 16.84 14.10 0.71
C ASP A 408 16.08 13.32 -0.35
N GLY A 409 15.64 12.10 -0.06
CA GLY A 409 15.07 11.17 -1.06
C GLY A 409 13.98 11.81 -1.94
N TRP A 410 13.27 12.81 -1.40
CA TRP A 410 12.33 13.64 -2.16
C TRP A 410 12.99 14.62 -3.14
N VAL A 411 14.02 15.38 -2.73
CA VAL A 411 14.76 16.31 -3.60
C VAL A 411 15.53 15.55 -4.67
N GLY A 412 16.19 14.45 -4.28
CA GLY A 412 16.86 13.53 -5.20
C GLY A 412 15.90 12.95 -6.24
N GLY A 413 14.71 12.53 -5.80
CA GLY A 413 13.64 12.10 -6.69
C GLY A 413 13.19 13.22 -7.64
N LEU A 414 12.96 14.43 -7.14
CA LEU A 414 12.47 15.56 -7.92
C LEU A 414 13.45 16.00 -9.03
N ASN A 415 14.74 16.10 -8.70
CA ASN A 415 15.78 16.47 -9.66
C ASN A 415 16.19 15.31 -10.57
N GLY A 416 16.29 14.11 -10.01
CA GLY A 416 16.75 12.91 -10.73
C GLY A 416 15.71 12.33 -11.68
N LEU A 417 14.44 12.26 -11.24
CA LEU A 417 13.34 11.62 -11.97
C LEU A 417 12.53 12.60 -12.80
N LEU A 418 11.99 13.63 -12.14
CA LEU A 418 11.09 14.58 -12.80
C LEU A 418 11.86 15.64 -13.60
N LYS A 419 13.20 15.68 -13.46
CA LYS A 419 14.07 16.69 -14.08
C LYS A 419 13.52 18.10 -13.82
N PHE A 420 13.10 18.34 -12.58
CA PHE A 420 12.46 19.59 -12.20
C PHE A 420 13.38 20.78 -12.51
N ASN A 421 12.84 21.77 -13.23
CA ASN A 421 13.55 22.98 -13.65
C ASN A 421 14.91 22.70 -14.32
N TYR A 422 14.96 21.71 -15.22
CA TYR A 422 16.19 21.36 -15.94
C TYR A 422 16.73 22.56 -16.75
N PRO A 423 18.02 22.91 -16.63
CA PRO A 423 18.59 24.07 -17.31
C PRO A 423 18.54 23.90 -18.83
N PHE A 424 18.35 25.01 -19.54
CA PHE A 424 18.43 25.03 -21.00
C PHE A 424 19.90 25.05 -21.44
N GLY A 425 20.31 24.12 -22.31
CA GLY A 425 21.52 24.27 -23.14
C GLY A 425 22.84 23.63 -22.65
N GLU A 426 22.81 22.65 -21.76
CA GLU A 426 24.05 21.96 -21.31
C GLU A 426 24.47 20.72 -22.12
N GLU A 427 23.80 20.41 -23.24
CA GLU A 427 24.34 19.46 -24.22
C GLU A 427 25.03 20.23 -25.35
N GLY A 428 26.34 20.46 -25.18
CA GLY A 428 27.27 21.01 -26.17
C GLY A 428 28.52 20.16 -26.27
#